data_AF-A8H821-F1
#
_entry.id   AF-A8H821-F1
#
_cell.length_a   1.000
_cell.length_b   1.000
_cell.length_c   1.000
_cell.angle_alpha   90.00
_cell.angle_beta   90.00
_cell.angle_gamma   90.00
#
_symmetry.space_group_name_H-M   'P 1'
#
loop_
_entity.id
_entity.type
_entity.pdbx_description
1 polymer ?
#
loop_
_entity_poly.entity_id
_entity_poly.type
_entity_poly.pdbx_seq_one_letter_code
_entity_poly.pdbx_strand_id
1 'polypeptide(L)'
;MTVKKWTLTAISALAITACGGGGDDSGSSDNGGSSSGNVPKITLNTVVSNWCGIEKPKSGVDVFVHNNAGDIIAEYVTDGDGALTADWPSNAKHLTLTANNQSYYKDLPTLTVISNVAVEAGDQGITHFWDDNDQAGCDCKYVEFPVQSLITDAPDSMLYLGGTSHELTPFTSSLSVEWCDGAGPIDVQLVAADGQSSLAGSIDLADKTEYTLSMSDFTHEGVAVDYVNPYDARILYARSFEGWTNFSQDDLVFVYPTLTDSSYVWPARMGQEYVGNVAADSYSSARHRVNSEGKTSPIMLWDPANGYSDAVYALFSEISTGKAPYDYDFRGVSNVALTHMTLSGDLDNGDAEWTIWGGASGSMPDLKLPAALDARFDSLYYARLQIGVRGYGSEKPLSEWRKLLVERNRMDERGTSALDYETNYMRLSFDLEQ
;
A
#
# COMPACT_ATOMS: atom_id res chain seq x y z
N MET A 1 12.35 27.20 -2.90
CA MET A 1 11.60 27.58 -4.11
C MET A 1 10.15 27.56 -3.67
N THR A 2 9.59 28.68 -3.19
CA THR A 2 8.25 28.72 -2.59
C THR A 2 7.23 28.10 -3.54
N VAL A 3 6.80 26.87 -3.27
CA VAL A 3 5.79 26.17 -4.07
C VAL A 3 4.44 26.77 -3.74
N LYS A 4 4.12 27.91 -4.36
CA LYS A 4 2.74 28.39 -4.46
C LYS A 4 2.02 27.63 -5.57
N LYS A 5 1.28 26.59 -5.20
CA LYS A 5 0.10 26.05 -5.90
C LYS A 5 -0.89 25.66 -4.81
N TRP A 6 -2.17 26.02 -4.83
CA TRP A 6 -3.10 25.99 -5.96
C TRP A 6 -4.05 27.19 -5.93
N THR A 7 -3.65 28.37 -6.39
CA THR A 7 -4.60 29.49 -6.46
C THR A 7 -5.48 29.39 -7.71
N LEU A 8 -6.77 29.09 -7.51
CA LEU A 8 -7.82 29.77 -8.25
C LEU A 8 -8.90 30.30 -7.30
N THR A 9 -9.03 31.62 -7.33
CA THR A 9 -10.04 32.45 -6.70
C THR A 9 -11.44 31.83 -6.75
N ALA A 10 -11.98 31.56 -5.57
CA ALA A 10 -13.36 31.19 -5.37
C ALA A 10 -14.32 32.28 -5.88
N ILE A 11 -15.21 31.91 -6.81
CA ILE A 11 -16.57 32.44 -6.86
C ILE A 11 -17.49 31.26 -7.18
N SER A 12 -17.84 30.49 -6.14
CA SER A 12 -19.01 29.60 -6.19
C SER A 12 -20.19 30.36 -5.59
N ALA A 13 -21.08 30.80 -6.47
CA ALA A 13 -22.37 31.33 -6.07
C ALA A 13 -23.23 30.19 -5.49
N LEU A 14 -23.85 30.49 -4.35
CA LEU A 14 -24.88 29.69 -3.69
C LEU A 14 -25.98 29.25 -4.65
N ALA A 15 -26.33 27.97 -4.60
CA ALA A 15 -27.68 27.50 -4.90
C ALA A 15 -28.12 26.50 -3.83
N ILE A 16 -28.35 27.00 -2.61
CA ILE A 16 -29.22 26.31 -1.66
C ILE A 16 -30.65 26.52 -2.19
N THR A 17 -31.28 25.46 -2.70
CA THR A 17 -32.74 25.39 -2.79
C THR A 17 -33.23 24.23 -1.93
N ALA A 18 -33.34 24.51 -0.64
CA ALA A 18 -34.22 23.78 0.25
C ALA A 18 -35.53 24.60 0.40
N CYS A 19 -36.60 24.08 -0.18
CA CYS A 19 -38.01 24.37 0.12
C CYS A 19 -38.74 23.12 -0.39
N GLY A 20 -39.45 22.30 0.40
CA GLY A 20 -40.45 22.66 1.38
C GLY A 20 -41.84 22.57 0.74
N GLY A 21 -42.54 21.44 0.96
CA GLY A 21 -44.01 21.42 1.04
C GLY A 21 -44.83 20.85 -0.14
N GLY A 22 -45.34 19.63 0.08
CA GLY A 22 -46.71 19.12 -0.11
C GLY A 22 -47.68 19.68 -1.17
N GLY A 23 -48.32 18.76 -1.90
CA GLY A 23 -49.58 18.98 -2.62
C GLY A 23 -50.03 17.73 -3.37
N ASP A 24 -51.04 17.03 -2.85
CA ASP A 24 -51.80 15.99 -3.56
C ASP A 24 -52.49 16.60 -4.79
N ASP A 25 -52.38 15.94 -5.94
CA ASP A 25 -53.49 15.93 -6.90
C ASP A 25 -53.44 14.70 -7.82
N SER A 26 -54.58 14.03 -7.88
CA SER A 26 -54.88 12.86 -8.67
C SER A 26 -55.03 13.19 -10.15
N GLY A 27 -54.30 12.49 -11.02
CA GLY A 27 -54.49 12.54 -12.47
C GLY A 27 -53.87 11.33 -13.15
N SER A 28 -54.66 10.27 -13.36
CA SER A 28 -54.29 9.17 -14.24
C SER A 28 -54.21 9.61 -15.69
N SER A 29 -53.15 9.14 -16.35
CA SER A 29 -53.01 8.64 -17.74
C SER A 29 -51.94 9.39 -18.54
N ASP A 30 -50.77 8.77 -18.73
CA ASP A 30 -50.50 8.10 -20.00
C ASP A 30 -49.16 7.36 -20.01
N ASN A 31 -49.19 6.18 -20.64
CA ASN A 31 -48.07 5.30 -20.93
C ASN A 31 -47.00 6.03 -21.76
N GLY A 32 -45.97 6.53 -21.09
CA GLY A 32 -44.65 6.75 -21.67
C GLY A 32 -43.74 5.62 -21.22
N GLY A 33 -43.62 4.57 -22.02
CA GLY A 33 -42.59 3.55 -21.84
C GLY A 33 -41.22 4.20 -21.98
N SER A 34 -40.71 4.74 -20.88
CA SER A 34 -39.34 5.21 -20.77
C SER A 34 -38.47 3.96 -20.87
N SER A 35 -37.69 3.87 -21.94
CA SER A 35 -36.54 2.98 -21.99
C SER A 35 -35.71 3.28 -20.74
N SER A 36 -35.83 2.42 -19.73
CA SER A 36 -34.96 2.38 -18.57
C SER A 36 -33.57 1.99 -19.07
N GLY A 37 -32.87 2.95 -19.68
CA GLY A 37 -31.45 2.86 -19.92
C GLY A 37 -30.83 2.66 -18.55
N ASN A 38 -30.30 1.47 -18.31
CA ASN A 38 -29.68 1.12 -17.05
C ASN A 38 -28.52 2.10 -16.85
N VAL A 39 -28.69 3.10 -15.98
CA VAL A 39 -27.64 4.08 -15.70
C VAL A 39 -26.45 3.30 -15.17
N PRO A 40 -25.24 3.44 -15.75
CA PRO A 40 -24.07 2.76 -15.24
C PRO A 40 -23.90 3.09 -13.76
N LYS A 41 -23.51 2.10 -12.95
CA LYS A 41 -23.36 2.29 -11.50
C LYS A 41 -21.90 2.15 -11.11
N ILE A 42 -21.53 2.81 -10.01
CA ILE A 42 -20.30 2.58 -9.29
C ILE A 42 -20.62 1.78 -8.03
N THR A 43 -19.82 0.75 -7.75
CA THR A 43 -19.89 0.00 -6.49
C THR A 43 -18.52 -0.07 -5.86
N LEU A 44 -18.44 0.12 -4.54
CA LEU A 44 -17.20 -0.05 -3.79
C LEU A 44 -17.49 -0.37 -2.32
N ASN A 45 -16.51 -0.99 -1.66
CA ASN A 45 -16.50 -1.20 -0.22
C ASN A 45 -15.29 -0.51 0.40
N THR A 46 -15.42 -0.14 1.66
CA THR A 46 -14.37 0.48 2.47
C THR A 46 -14.27 -0.24 3.79
N VAL A 47 -13.04 -0.54 4.20
CA VAL A 47 -12.74 -1.23 5.46
C VAL A 47 -11.65 -0.49 6.21
N VAL A 48 -11.63 -0.67 7.53
CA VAL A 48 -10.53 -0.29 8.39
C VAL A 48 -9.97 -1.55 9.03
N SER A 49 -8.66 -1.75 8.88
CA SER A 49 -7.91 -2.81 9.57
C SER A 49 -7.38 -2.25 10.88
N ASN A 50 -7.52 -3.01 11.96
CA ASN A 50 -7.00 -2.63 13.27
C ASN A 50 -5.55 -3.12 13.47
N TRP A 51 -4.98 -2.96 14.68
CA TRP A 51 -3.59 -3.37 15.00
C TRP A 51 -3.25 -4.82 14.62
N CYS A 52 -4.18 -5.75 14.84
CA CYS A 52 -4.00 -7.17 14.55
C CYS A 52 -4.53 -7.59 13.16
N GLY A 53 -4.84 -6.63 12.28
CA GLY A 53 -5.30 -6.90 10.92
C GLY A 53 -6.77 -7.34 10.81
N ILE A 54 -7.56 -7.25 11.89
CA ILE A 54 -8.99 -7.52 11.85
C ILE A 54 -9.67 -6.38 11.08
N GLU A 55 -10.34 -6.73 9.98
CA GLU A 55 -11.06 -5.77 9.15
C GLU A 55 -12.49 -5.58 9.64
N LYS A 56 -12.91 -4.31 9.74
CA LYS A 56 -14.30 -3.91 10.00
C LYS A 56 -14.76 -2.95 8.91
N PRO A 57 -16.06 -2.89 8.60
CA PRO A 57 -16.60 -1.87 7.70
C PRO A 57 -16.22 -0.45 8.14
N LYS A 58 -15.79 0.39 7.18
CA LYS A 58 -15.51 1.81 7.43
C LYS A 58 -16.64 2.68 6.85
N SER A 59 -17.66 2.94 7.65
CA SER A 59 -18.74 3.85 7.26
C SER A 59 -18.27 5.31 7.19
N GLY A 60 -18.98 6.15 6.45
CA GLY A 60 -18.73 7.60 6.48
C GLY A 60 -17.51 8.06 5.67
N VAL A 61 -17.04 7.25 4.73
CA VAL A 61 -15.97 7.64 3.80
C VAL A 61 -16.57 8.52 2.72
N ASP A 62 -16.05 9.74 2.56
CA ASP A 62 -16.49 10.64 1.50
C ASP A 62 -15.94 10.16 0.15
N VAL A 63 -16.80 10.17 -0.87
CA VAL A 63 -16.49 9.72 -2.23
C VAL A 63 -16.86 10.81 -3.22
N PHE A 64 -15.87 11.34 -3.95
CA PHE A 64 -16.04 12.37 -4.96
C PHE A 64 -15.87 11.78 -6.35
N VAL A 65 -16.83 12.03 -7.23
CA VAL A 65 -16.75 11.69 -8.64
C VAL A 65 -16.43 12.96 -9.42
N HIS A 66 -15.41 12.90 -10.26
CA HIS A 66 -14.96 14.04 -11.04
C HIS A 66 -15.20 13.84 -12.54
N ASN A 67 -15.40 14.94 -13.26
CA ASN A 67 -15.37 14.97 -14.72
C ASN A 67 -13.92 14.92 -15.25
N ASN A 68 -13.74 14.95 -16.57
CA ASN A 68 -12.42 14.94 -17.21
C ASN A 68 -11.52 16.15 -16.89
N ALA A 69 -12.11 17.28 -16.49
CA ALA A 69 -11.38 18.49 -16.11
C ALA A 69 -10.92 18.46 -14.64
N GLY A 70 -11.42 17.51 -13.85
CA GLY A 70 -11.14 17.38 -12.42
C GLY A 70 -12.19 18.03 -11.51
N ASP A 71 -13.25 18.64 -12.06
CA ASP A 71 -14.34 19.20 -11.24
C ASP A 71 -15.17 18.08 -10.60
N ILE A 72 -15.55 18.28 -9.34
CA ILE A 72 -16.50 17.43 -8.64
C ILE A 72 -17.88 17.57 -9.31
N ILE A 73 -18.47 16.44 -9.70
CA ILE A 73 -19.79 16.37 -10.34
C ILE A 73 -20.79 15.50 -9.56
N ALA A 74 -20.32 14.71 -8.60
CA ALA A 74 -21.15 14.03 -7.61
C ALA A 74 -20.35 13.79 -6.34
N GLU A 75 -21.05 13.79 -5.22
CA GLU A 75 -20.52 13.53 -3.88
C GLU A 75 -21.39 12.47 -3.22
N TYR A 76 -20.76 11.47 -2.62
CA TYR A 76 -21.41 10.37 -1.93
C TYR A 76 -20.67 10.09 -0.61
N VAL A 77 -21.30 9.29 0.24
CA VAL A 77 -20.73 8.81 1.49
C VAL A 77 -21.03 7.31 1.60
N THR A 78 -20.07 6.51 2.07
CA THR A 78 -20.32 5.08 2.33
C THR A 78 -21.30 4.88 3.48
N ASP A 79 -22.13 3.85 3.38
CA ASP A 79 -23.15 3.52 4.38
C ASP A 79 -22.57 2.86 5.65
N GLY A 80 -23.44 2.42 6.55
CA GLY A 80 -23.05 1.76 7.81
C GLY A 80 -22.25 0.46 7.62
N ASP A 81 -22.39 -0.18 6.46
CA ASP A 81 -21.65 -1.39 6.10
C ASP A 81 -20.38 -1.06 5.28
N GLY A 82 -19.99 0.22 5.25
CA GLY A 82 -18.83 0.70 4.49
C GLY A 82 -19.00 0.55 2.98
N ALA A 83 -20.23 0.33 2.50
CA ALA A 83 -20.54 0.09 1.11
C ALA A 83 -21.05 1.36 0.42
N LEU A 84 -20.88 1.42 -0.90
CA LEU A 84 -21.49 2.43 -1.76
C LEU A 84 -21.97 1.77 -3.04
N THR A 85 -23.21 2.04 -3.41
CA THR A 85 -23.75 1.81 -4.76
C THR A 85 -24.44 3.07 -5.23
N ALA A 86 -23.92 3.71 -6.27
CA ALA A 86 -24.44 4.97 -6.77
C ALA A 86 -24.44 5.01 -8.30
N ASP A 87 -25.19 5.95 -8.88
CA ASP A 87 -25.15 6.20 -10.31
C ASP A 87 -23.78 6.80 -10.69
N TRP A 88 -23.23 6.33 -11.81
CA TRP A 88 -22.01 6.87 -12.42
C TRP A 88 -22.41 7.89 -13.49
N PRO A 89 -22.22 9.20 -13.25
CA PRO A 89 -22.58 10.24 -14.21
C PRO A 89 -21.93 10.01 -15.58
N SER A 90 -22.62 10.35 -16.66
CA SER A 90 -22.15 10.08 -18.03
C SER A 90 -20.84 10.81 -18.39
N ASN A 91 -20.55 11.92 -17.73
CA ASN A 91 -19.31 12.68 -17.89
C ASN A 91 -18.25 12.37 -16.81
N ALA A 92 -18.47 11.38 -15.94
CA ALA A 92 -17.52 10.98 -14.91
C ALA A 92 -16.27 10.29 -15.48
N LYS A 93 -15.12 10.58 -14.89
CA LYS A 93 -13.80 10.10 -15.30
C LYS A 93 -12.85 9.78 -14.16
N HIS A 94 -13.03 10.36 -12.98
CA HIS A 94 -12.12 10.15 -11.85
C HIS A 94 -12.90 9.91 -10.58
N LEU A 95 -12.25 9.25 -9.63
CA LEU A 95 -12.84 8.89 -8.34
C LEU A 95 -11.83 9.25 -7.24
N THR A 96 -12.29 9.93 -6.21
CA THR A 96 -11.51 10.25 -5.02
C THR A 96 -12.24 9.76 -3.78
N LEU A 97 -11.52 9.11 -2.87
CA LEU A 97 -12.03 8.69 -1.56
C LEU A 97 -11.21 9.39 -0.48
N THR A 98 -11.83 9.73 0.65
CA THR A 98 -11.11 10.29 1.78
C THR A 98 -11.64 9.81 3.12
N ALA A 99 -10.70 9.50 4.01
CA ALA A 99 -10.96 9.24 5.41
C ALA A 99 -9.68 9.39 6.23
N ASN A 100 -9.79 9.34 7.55
CA ASN A 100 -8.63 9.31 8.43
C ASN A 100 -8.12 7.89 8.63
N ASN A 101 -6.79 7.80 8.64
CA ASN A 101 -6.02 6.68 9.16
C ASN A 101 -5.43 7.05 10.52
N GLN A 102 -5.12 6.05 11.32
CA GLN A 102 -4.50 6.23 12.62
C GLN A 102 -3.34 5.23 12.76
N SER A 103 -2.17 5.72 13.17
CA SER A 103 -0.96 4.91 13.35
C SER A 103 -0.54 4.87 14.81
N TYR A 104 -0.04 3.71 15.28
CA TYR A 104 0.19 3.46 16.70
C TYR A 104 1.23 4.36 17.36
N TYR A 105 2.19 4.84 16.56
CA TYR A 105 3.27 5.73 17.00
C TYR A 105 2.90 7.21 16.84
N LYS A 106 1.67 7.51 16.42
CA LYS A 106 1.15 8.87 16.23
C LYS A 106 -0.11 9.07 17.06
N ASP A 107 -0.08 10.08 17.92
CA ASP A 107 -1.26 10.49 18.69
C ASP A 107 -2.34 11.15 17.82
N LEU A 108 -1.96 11.65 16.64
CA LEU A 108 -2.82 12.40 15.73
C LEU A 108 -3.12 11.60 14.45
N PRO A 109 -4.31 11.78 13.84
CA PRO A 109 -4.69 11.04 12.65
C PRO A 109 -3.97 11.56 11.40
N THR A 110 -3.80 10.67 10.42
CA THR A 110 -3.40 11.02 9.06
C THR A 110 -4.66 11.16 8.20
N LEU A 111 -4.91 12.36 7.67
CA LEU A 111 -5.92 12.54 6.62
C LEU A 111 -5.44 11.85 5.35
N THR A 112 -6.16 10.84 4.87
CA THR A 112 -5.82 10.12 3.64
C THR A 112 -6.81 10.44 2.53
N VAL A 113 -6.28 10.83 1.37
CA VAL A 113 -7.03 11.07 0.14
C VAL A 113 -6.46 10.16 -0.95
N ILE A 114 -7.31 9.35 -1.57
CA ILE A 114 -6.92 8.40 -2.61
C ILE A 114 -7.71 8.71 -3.87
N SER A 115 -7.03 9.13 -4.92
CA SER A 115 -7.63 9.44 -6.21
C SER A 115 -7.19 8.45 -7.28
N ASN A 116 -8.10 8.12 -8.19
CA ASN A 116 -7.85 7.29 -9.37
C ASN A 116 -8.31 8.03 -10.62
N VAL A 117 -7.42 8.18 -11.62
CA VAL A 117 -7.75 8.88 -12.88
C VAL A 117 -8.15 7.93 -14.02
N ALA A 118 -8.96 8.39 -14.98
CA ALA A 118 -9.52 7.57 -16.06
C ALA A 118 -10.26 6.29 -15.60
N VAL A 119 -11.06 6.39 -14.54
CA VAL A 119 -11.91 5.32 -13.98
C VAL A 119 -13.16 5.12 -14.84
N GLU A 120 -13.63 3.88 -14.91
CA GLU A 120 -14.88 3.49 -15.57
C GLU A 120 -15.93 3.11 -14.52
N ALA A 121 -17.21 3.17 -14.91
CA ALA A 121 -18.29 2.62 -14.11
C ALA A 121 -18.06 1.13 -13.81
N GLY A 122 -18.69 0.67 -12.74
CA GLY A 122 -18.64 -0.71 -12.29
C GLY A 122 -18.03 -0.80 -10.90
N ASP A 123 -17.47 -1.97 -10.64
CA ASP A 123 -16.99 -2.33 -9.33
C ASP A 123 -15.53 -1.90 -9.12
N GLN A 124 -15.30 -1.13 -8.06
CA GLN A 124 -13.98 -0.62 -7.66
C GLN A 124 -13.34 -1.41 -6.53
N GLY A 125 -13.97 -2.51 -6.10
CA GLY A 125 -13.41 -3.40 -5.07
C GLY A 125 -13.42 -2.79 -3.68
N ILE A 126 -12.42 -3.18 -2.88
CA ILE A 126 -12.28 -2.77 -1.48
C ILE A 126 -11.16 -1.72 -1.37
N THR A 127 -11.44 -0.61 -0.71
CA THR A 127 -10.43 0.37 -0.29
C THR A 127 -10.13 0.18 1.19
N HIS A 128 -8.86 -0.04 1.51
CA HIS A 128 -8.40 -0.30 2.88
C HIS A 128 -7.87 0.97 3.51
N PHE A 129 -8.31 1.22 4.73
CA PHE A 129 -7.79 2.19 5.67
C PHE A 129 -7.25 1.42 6.90
N TRP A 130 -6.53 2.10 7.79
CA TRP A 130 -5.96 1.48 8.98
C TRP A 130 -6.18 2.32 10.24
N ASP A 131 -6.34 1.62 11.36
CA ASP A 131 -6.37 2.18 12.71
C ASP A 131 -5.54 1.28 13.62
N ASP A 132 -4.23 1.52 13.63
CA ASP A 132 -3.27 0.78 14.43
C ASP A 132 -3.43 1.05 15.94
N ASN A 133 -4.26 2.03 16.34
CA ASN A 133 -4.61 2.30 17.72
C ASN A 133 -5.81 1.45 18.20
N ASP A 134 -6.64 0.92 17.29
CA ASP A 134 -7.70 -0.02 17.65
C ASP A 134 -7.10 -1.40 17.95
N GLN A 135 -7.10 -1.77 19.23
CA GLN A 135 -6.70 -3.10 19.70
C GLN A 135 -7.91 -4.01 20.00
N ALA A 136 -9.13 -3.56 19.71
CA ALA A 136 -10.34 -4.30 20.04
C ALA A 136 -10.41 -5.61 19.26
N GLY A 137 -10.49 -6.71 19.99
CA GLY A 137 -10.54 -8.07 19.44
C GLY A 137 -9.17 -8.68 19.13
N CYS A 138 -8.06 -7.99 19.46
CA CYS A 138 -6.73 -8.56 19.29
C CYS A 138 -6.35 -9.51 20.45
N ASP A 139 -6.94 -9.34 21.63
CA ASP A 139 -6.73 -10.21 22.82
C ASP A 139 -5.26 -10.64 23.02
N CYS A 140 -4.35 -9.66 22.93
CA CYS A 140 -2.91 -9.91 22.94
C CYS A 140 -2.36 -10.24 24.33
N LYS A 141 -1.34 -11.08 24.35
CA LYS A 141 -0.60 -11.49 25.55
C LYS A 141 0.89 -11.58 25.25
N TYR A 142 1.69 -11.42 26.30
CA TYR A 142 3.11 -11.72 26.22
C TYR A 142 3.35 -13.21 26.51
N VAL A 143 4.08 -13.86 25.62
CA VAL A 143 4.53 -15.24 25.78
C VAL A 143 6.04 -15.24 26.02
N GLU A 144 6.45 -15.86 27.12
CA GLU A 144 7.86 -16.04 27.46
C GLU A 144 8.45 -17.25 26.74
N PHE A 145 9.66 -17.09 26.22
CA PHE A 145 10.43 -18.12 25.53
C PHE A 145 11.74 -18.37 26.30
N PRO A 146 11.78 -19.36 27.21
CA PRO A 146 13.02 -19.82 27.79
C PRO A 146 13.92 -20.44 26.72
N VAL A 147 15.10 -19.85 26.49
CA VAL A 147 16.03 -20.26 25.41
C VAL A 147 17.26 -21.03 25.90
N GLN A 148 17.36 -21.32 27.20
CA GLN A 148 18.60 -21.89 27.77
C GLN A 148 18.96 -23.28 27.22
N SER A 149 17.95 -24.11 26.91
CA SER A 149 18.11 -25.38 26.20
C SER A 149 18.68 -25.13 24.81
N LEU A 150 18.07 -24.20 24.06
CA LEU A 150 18.46 -23.88 22.70
C LEU A 150 19.88 -23.32 22.61
N ILE A 151 20.30 -22.48 23.56
CA ILE A 151 21.68 -21.98 23.67
C ILE A 151 22.68 -23.14 23.81
N THR A 152 22.31 -24.21 24.52
CA THR A 152 23.18 -25.37 24.73
C THR A 152 23.34 -26.18 23.44
N ASP A 153 22.25 -26.34 22.68
CA ASP A 153 22.22 -27.17 21.48
C ASP A 153 22.73 -26.45 20.22
N ALA A 154 22.53 -25.12 20.15
CA ALA A 154 22.89 -24.27 19.02
C ALA A 154 23.52 -22.94 19.50
N PRO A 155 24.70 -23.00 20.16
CA PRO A 155 25.36 -21.80 20.63
C PRO A 155 25.69 -20.84 19.47
N ASP A 156 25.66 -19.54 19.75
CA ASP A 156 26.03 -18.46 18.82
C ASP A 156 25.15 -18.37 17.57
N SER A 157 24.04 -19.12 17.52
CA SER A 157 23.06 -19.05 16.43
C SER A 157 22.15 -17.83 16.60
N MET A 158 21.57 -17.36 15.48
CA MET A 158 20.57 -16.29 15.48
C MET A 158 19.16 -16.90 15.52
N LEU A 159 18.39 -16.58 16.56
CA LEU A 159 17.00 -16.96 16.71
C LEU A 159 16.10 -15.83 16.23
N TYR A 160 15.16 -16.16 15.35
CA TYR A 160 14.09 -15.27 14.91
C TYR A 160 12.77 -15.78 15.50
N LEU A 161 12.02 -14.89 16.15
CA LEU A 161 10.69 -15.12 16.69
C LEU A 161 9.72 -14.12 16.05
N GLY A 162 8.92 -14.58 15.10
CA GLY A 162 8.14 -13.69 14.24
C GLY A 162 9.03 -12.67 13.55
N GLY A 163 8.79 -11.37 13.81
CA GLY A 163 9.54 -10.27 13.21
C GLY A 163 10.80 -9.84 13.97
N THR A 164 11.16 -10.47 15.10
CA THR A 164 12.30 -10.06 15.94
C THR A 164 13.44 -11.08 15.89
N SER A 165 14.69 -10.60 15.95
CA SER A 165 15.89 -11.45 15.95
C SER A 165 16.72 -11.29 17.22
N HIS A 166 17.36 -12.37 17.63
CA HIS A 166 18.11 -12.49 18.88
C HIS A 166 19.34 -13.39 18.69
N GLU A 167 20.53 -12.86 18.98
CA GLU A 167 21.73 -13.70 19.15
C GLU A 167 21.55 -14.55 20.42
N LEU A 168 21.66 -15.88 20.30
CA LEU A 168 21.48 -16.78 21.44
C LEU A 168 22.58 -16.60 22.50
N THR A 169 23.81 -16.27 22.08
CA THR A 169 24.91 -15.92 22.99
C THR A 169 25.21 -14.42 22.85
N PRO A 170 25.38 -13.64 23.93
CA PRO A 170 25.42 -14.02 25.35
C PRO A 170 24.05 -13.88 26.05
N PHE A 171 22.95 -14.25 25.40
CA PHE A 171 21.62 -14.06 25.97
C PHE A 171 21.44 -14.89 27.24
N THR A 172 20.99 -14.26 28.32
CA THR A 172 20.91 -14.89 29.66
C THR A 172 19.50 -14.84 30.27
N SER A 173 18.53 -14.26 29.58
CA SER A 173 17.14 -14.14 30.06
C SER A 173 16.16 -14.88 29.14
N SER A 174 14.90 -15.00 29.56
CA SER A 174 13.82 -15.35 28.63
C SER A 174 13.60 -14.21 27.64
N LEU A 175 13.14 -14.57 26.45
CA LEU A 175 12.61 -13.63 25.47
C LEU A 175 11.11 -13.50 25.67
N SER A 176 10.54 -12.33 25.42
CA SER A 176 9.11 -12.11 25.51
C SER A 176 8.62 -11.58 24.18
N VAL A 177 7.60 -12.23 23.61
CA VAL A 177 6.97 -11.80 22.36
C VAL A 177 5.49 -11.55 22.63
N GLU A 178 5.00 -10.41 22.15
CA GLU A 178 3.56 -10.16 22.11
C GLU A 178 2.91 -10.99 21.01
N TRP A 179 1.88 -11.73 21.36
CA TRP A 179 1.10 -12.56 20.45
C TRP A 179 -0.38 -12.32 20.69
N CYS A 180 -1.15 -12.22 19.61
CA CYS A 180 -2.57 -11.85 19.62
C CYS A 180 -3.44 -13.03 19.18
N ASP A 181 -4.59 -13.23 19.83
CA ASP A 181 -5.54 -14.25 19.40
C ASP A 181 -5.97 -13.97 17.95
N GLY A 182 -5.95 -15.01 17.11
CA GLY A 182 -6.24 -14.89 15.69
C GLY A 182 -5.05 -14.50 14.80
N ALA A 183 -3.88 -14.19 15.37
CA ALA A 183 -2.65 -13.98 14.59
C ALA A 183 -2.12 -15.27 13.91
N GLY A 184 -2.64 -16.43 14.31
CA GLY A 184 -2.13 -17.74 13.88
C GLY A 184 -0.91 -18.19 14.68
N PRO A 185 -0.25 -19.28 14.29
CA PRO A 185 0.98 -19.72 14.94
C PRO A 185 2.11 -18.70 14.74
N ILE A 186 3.05 -18.63 15.69
CA ILE A 186 4.26 -17.84 15.52
C ILE A 186 5.29 -18.60 14.70
N ASP A 187 5.94 -17.90 13.78
CA ASP A 187 7.06 -18.42 13.02
C ASP A 187 8.35 -18.35 13.85
N VAL A 188 9.10 -19.46 13.89
CA VAL A 188 10.42 -19.52 14.55
C VAL A 188 11.51 -19.97 13.59
N GLN A 189 12.60 -19.20 13.51
CA GLN A 189 13.74 -19.55 12.66
C GLN A 189 15.02 -19.57 13.48
N LEU A 190 15.88 -20.53 13.19
CA LEU A 190 17.23 -20.62 13.72
C LEU A 190 18.22 -20.57 12.55
N VAL A 191 19.11 -19.59 12.54
CA VAL A 191 20.22 -19.51 11.59
C VAL A 191 21.49 -19.90 12.32
N ALA A 192 22.22 -20.87 11.77
CA ALA A 192 23.45 -21.36 12.35
C ALA A 192 24.49 -20.24 12.49
N ALA A 193 25.41 -20.38 13.45
CA ALA A 193 26.44 -19.37 13.75
C ALA A 193 27.35 -19.00 12.55
N ASP A 194 27.47 -19.89 11.55
CA ASP A 194 28.23 -19.61 10.32
C ASP A 194 27.42 -18.88 9.23
N GLY A 195 26.13 -18.66 9.46
CA GLY A 195 25.20 -18.05 8.52
C GLY A 195 24.88 -18.91 7.29
N GLN A 196 25.34 -20.15 7.22
CA GLN A 196 25.27 -20.99 6.01
C GLN A 196 24.07 -21.92 5.98
N SER A 197 23.41 -22.14 7.12
CA SER A 197 22.25 -23.02 7.21
C SER A 197 21.20 -22.44 8.14
N SER A 198 19.95 -22.83 7.91
CA SER A 198 18.84 -22.40 8.74
C SER A 198 17.80 -23.49 8.88
N LEU A 199 17.13 -23.53 10.04
CA LEU A 199 15.98 -24.37 10.31
C LEU A 199 14.81 -23.49 10.75
N ALA A 200 13.59 -23.96 10.53
CA ALA A 200 12.37 -23.25 10.87
C ALA A 200 11.27 -24.17 11.42
N GLY A 201 10.28 -23.57 12.06
CA GLY A 201 9.03 -24.21 12.43
C GLY A 201 7.96 -23.21 12.86
N SER A 202 6.75 -23.70 13.08
CA SER A 202 5.60 -22.86 13.41
C SER A 202 4.98 -23.34 14.71
N ILE A 203 4.77 -22.44 15.66
CA ILE A 203 4.37 -22.77 17.03
C ILE A 203 3.02 -22.12 17.34
N ASP A 204 2.03 -22.93 17.70
CA ASP A 204 0.75 -22.43 18.20
C ASP A 204 0.87 -21.94 19.65
N LEU A 205 0.52 -20.67 19.87
CA LEU A 205 0.58 -20.00 21.17
C LEU A 205 -0.78 -19.75 21.82
N ALA A 206 -1.90 -20.19 21.23
CA ALA A 206 -3.27 -19.85 21.67
C ALA A 206 -3.52 -20.00 23.17
N ASP A 207 -2.96 -21.03 23.81
CA ASP A 207 -3.14 -21.30 25.25
C ASP A 207 -1.82 -21.24 26.05
N LYS A 208 -0.81 -20.54 25.53
CA LYS A 208 0.51 -20.44 26.15
C LYS A 208 0.74 -19.06 26.77
N THR A 209 1.39 -19.03 27.92
CA THR A 209 2.06 -17.85 28.49
C THR A 209 3.58 -18.04 28.55
N GLU A 210 4.02 -19.28 28.34
CA GLU A 210 5.43 -19.67 28.26
C GLU A 210 5.56 -20.84 27.26
N TYR A 211 6.63 -20.84 26.46
CA TYR A 211 6.99 -21.92 25.55
C TYR A 211 8.52 -22.11 25.50
N THR A 212 9.01 -23.25 26.00
CA THR A 212 10.44 -23.58 25.94
C THR A 212 10.81 -24.13 24.57
N LEU A 213 11.69 -23.40 23.86
CA LEU A 213 12.17 -23.83 22.55
C LEU A 213 13.20 -24.95 22.66
N SER A 214 13.16 -25.82 21.67
CA SER A 214 14.03 -26.98 21.51
C SER A 214 14.36 -27.19 20.03
N MET A 215 15.40 -27.96 19.73
CA MET A 215 15.73 -28.30 18.35
C MET A 215 14.61 -29.05 17.61
N SER A 216 13.70 -29.72 18.33
CA SER A 216 12.53 -30.38 17.71
C SER A 216 11.46 -29.42 17.21
N ASP A 217 11.50 -28.14 17.61
CA ASP A 217 10.58 -27.13 17.08
C ASP A 217 11.01 -26.64 15.69
N PHE A 218 12.22 -26.97 15.24
CA PHE A 218 12.81 -26.52 13.98
C PHE A 218 12.90 -27.69 12.98
N THR A 219 11.76 -28.16 12.48
CA THR A 219 11.67 -29.35 11.61
C THR A 219 11.84 -29.07 10.12
N HIS A 220 11.92 -27.81 9.71
CA HIS A 220 11.93 -27.41 8.31
C HIS A 220 13.27 -26.84 7.91
N GLU A 221 13.98 -27.54 7.02
CA GLU A 221 15.26 -27.08 6.51
C GLU A 221 15.09 -25.87 5.59
N GLY A 222 15.88 -24.82 5.85
CA GLY A 222 15.95 -23.61 5.05
C GLY A 222 16.79 -23.83 3.81
N VAL A 223 16.27 -23.41 2.68
CA VAL A 223 17.00 -23.40 1.40
C VAL A 223 17.52 -21.99 1.17
N ALA A 224 18.84 -21.84 1.09
CA ALA A 224 19.46 -20.56 0.77
C ALA A 224 18.99 -20.10 -0.61
N VAL A 225 18.59 -18.84 -0.72
CA VAL A 225 18.18 -18.26 -1.99
C VAL A 225 19.44 -17.96 -2.81
N ASP A 226 19.53 -18.61 -3.97
CA ASP A 226 20.53 -18.30 -4.99
C ASP A 226 20.01 -17.13 -5.82
N TYR A 227 20.53 -15.94 -5.53
CA TYR A 227 20.25 -14.73 -6.27
C TYR A 227 21.57 -14.03 -6.62
N VAL A 228 21.58 -13.41 -7.80
CA VAL A 228 22.62 -12.42 -8.15
C VAL A 228 22.16 -11.10 -7.57
N ASN A 229 22.87 -10.55 -6.57
CA ASN A 229 22.53 -9.26 -5.99
C ASN A 229 22.47 -8.20 -7.10
N PRO A 230 21.27 -7.70 -7.46
CA PRO A 230 21.15 -6.76 -8.55
C PRO A 230 21.60 -5.38 -8.08
N TYR A 231 22.63 -4.82 -8.71
CA TYR A 231 23.04 -3.41 -8.54
C TYR A 231 23.36 -2.99 -7.09
N ASP A 232 24.02 -3.86 -6.32
CA ASP A 232 24.33 -3.64 -4.90
C ASP A 232 23.06 -3.26 -4.10
N ALA A 233 21.98 -4.03 -4.26
CA ALA A 233 20.80 -3.89 -3.43
C ALA A 233 21.24 -3.92 -1.96
N ARG A 234 20.80 -2.91 -1.20
CA ARG A 234 21.22 -2.67 0.19
C ARG A 234 20.38 -3.43 1.20
N ILE A 235 19.23 -3.89 0.75
CA ILE A 235 18.18 -4.46 1.56
C ILE A 235 17.68 -5.69 0.83
N LEU A 236 17.65 -6.82 1.51
CA LEU A 236 17.11 -8.05 0.97
C LEU A 236 16.15 -8.70 1.97
N TYR A 237 15.01 -9.10 1.46
CA TYR A 237 14.06 -9.91 2.21
C TYR A 237 13.79 -11.21 1.47
N ALA A 238 13.67 -12.31 2.21
CA ALA A 238 12.86 -13.42 1.79
C ALA A 238 11.55 -13.38 2.58
N ARG A 239 10.41 -13.37 1.88
CA ARG A 239 9.09 -13.33 2.52
C ARG A 239 8.18 -14.40 1.94
N SER A 240 7.47 -15.12 2.79
CA SER A 240 6.26 -15.84 2.41
C SER A 240 5.03 -15.03 2.80
N PHE A 241 3.92 -15.27 2.11
CA PHE A 241 2.66 -14.61 2.43
C PHE A 241 1.97 -15.18 3.67
N GLU A 242 2.49 -16.28 4.20
CA GLU A 242 2.01 -16.96 5.40
C GLU A 242 2.65 -16.40 6.69
N GLY A 243 3.48 -15.35 6.59
CA GLY A 243 4.05 -14.65 7.75
C GLY A 243 5.57 -14.66 7.80
N TRP A 244 6.20 -15.69 7.22
CA TRP A 244 7.65 -15.86 7.26
C TRP A 244 8.37 -14.70 6.61
N THR A 245 9.22 -14.03 7.39
CA THR A 245 10.05 -12.94 6.89
C THR A 245 11.46 -13.12 7.40
N ASN A 246 12.40 -13.34 6.47
CA ASN A 246 13.82 -13.34 6.74
C ASN A 246 14.43 -12.07 6.13
N PHE A 247 15.15 -11.32 6.95
CA PHE A 247 15.81 -10.09 6.56
C PHE A 247 17.32 -10.27 6.60
N SER A 248 17.97 -9.79 5.55
CA SER A 248 19.42 -9.70 5.53
C SER A 248 19.89 -8.48 4.73
N GLN A 249 20.97 -7.84 5.18
CA GLN A 249 21.70 -6.84 4.39
C GLN A 249 22.91 -7.46 3.69
N ASP A 250 23.63 -8.37 4.36
CA ASP A 250 24.91 -8.92 3.89
C ASP A 250 25.01 -10.46 3.92
N ASP A 251 24.09 -11.14 4.62
CA ASP A 251 24.03 -12.59 4.80
C ASP A 251 23.09 -13.29 3.80
N LEU A 252 23.17 -14.63 3.76
CA LEU A 252 22.23 -15.46 3.00
C LEU A 252 20.81 -15.29 3.55
N VAL A 253 19.84 -15.15 2.63
CA VAL A 253 18.42 -15.29 2.96
C VAL A 253 17.96 -16.70 2.65
N PHE A 254 17.04 -17.21 3.46
CA PHE A 254 16.52 -18.57 3.34
C PHE A 254 15.02 -18.55 3.05
N VAL A 255 14.56 -19.57 2.34
CA VAL A 255 13.14 -19.88 2.13
C VAL A 255 12.84 -21.27 2.70
N TYR A 256 11.58 -21.54 3.02
CA TYR A 256 11.15 -22.79 3.66
C TYR A 256 10.06 -23.48 2.84
N PRO A 257 10.42 -24.20 1.75
CA PRO A 257 9.44 -24.77 0.81
C PRO A 257 8.53 -25.85 1.41
N THR A 258 8.88 -26.37 2.59
CA THR A 258 8.07 -27.36 3.32
C THR A 258 7.10 -26.73 4.32
N LEU A 259 7.22 -25.42 4.56
CA LEU A 259 6.28 -24.63 5.36
C LEU A 259 5.34 -23.83 4.47
N THR A 260 5.85 -23.29 3.35
CA THR A 260 5.14 -22.28 2.58
C THR A 260 4.90 -22.68 1.13
N ASP A 261 3.71 -22.35 0.60
CA ASP A 261 3.34 -22.63 -0.79
C ASP A 261 4.06 -21.71 -1.79
N SER A 262 4.41 -20.51 -1.34
CA SER A 262 5.15 -19.54 -2.15
C SER A 262 6.08 -18.69 -1.31
N SER A 263 7.32 -18.61 -1.77
CA SER A 263 8.34 -17.74 -1.20
C SER A 263 8.79 -16.73 -2.23
N TYR A 264 9.17 -15.54 -1.76
CA TYR A 264 9.58 -14.43 -2.60
C TYR A 264 10.86 -13.83 -2.06
N VAL A 265 11.69 -13.35 -2.97
CA VAL A 265 12.84 -12.51 -2.65
C VAL A 265 12.54 -11.08 -3.06
N TRP A 266 12.85 -10.12 -2.19
CA TRP A 266 12.56 -8.71 -2.38
C TRP A 266 13.80 -7.85 -2.15
N PRO A 267 14.70 -7.72 -3.13
CA PRO A 267 15.76 -6.72 -3.04
C PRO A 267 15.19 -5.31 -3.13
N ALA A 268 15.80 -4.40 -2.37
CA ALA A 268 15.55 -2.98 -2.44
C ALA A 268 16.84 -2.17 -2.32
N ARG A 269 16.82 -0.99 -2.94
CA ARG A 269 17.89 -0.01 -2.88
C ARG A 269 17.29 1.35 -2.53
N MET A 270 17.92 2.01 -1.58
CA MET A 270 17.69 3.41 -1.24
C MET A 270 18.92 4.23 -1.63
N GLY A 271 18.68 5.43 -2.12
CA GLY A 271 19.75 6.34 -2.51
C GLY A 271 19.26 7.77 -2.59
N GLN A 272 20.15 8.63 -3.07
CA GLN A 272 19.83 9.99 -3.45
C GLN A 272 20.22 10.15 -4.90
N GLU A 273 19.31 10.68 -5.70
CA GLU A 273 19.48 10.96 -7.12
C GLU A 273 19.39 12.46 -7.36
N TYR A 274 20.00 12.92 -8.44
CA TYR A 274 19.84 14.30 -8.90
C TYR A 274 18.96 14.31 -10.13
N VAL A 275 17.80 14.95 -10.00
CA VAL A 275 16.78 15.07 -11.05
C VAL A 275 16.84 16.51 -11.56
N GLY A 276 17.56 16.70 -12.67
CA GLY A 276 18.01 18.03 -13.07
C GLY A 276 19.00 18.60 -12.03
N ASN A 277 18.60 19.67 -11.33
CA ASN A 277 19.39 20.28 -10.26
C ASN A 277 18.77 20.09 -8.85
N VAL A 278 17.76 19.22 -8.72
CA VAL A 278 17.05 18.96 -7.47
C VAL A 278 17.47 17.59 -6.94
N ALA A 279 17.84 17.52 -5.66
CA ALA A 279 18.10 16.25 -5.00
C ALA A 279 16.77 15.55 -4.68
N ALA A 280 16.70 14.25 -4.95
CA ALA A 280 15.53 13.43 -4.68
C ALA A 280 15.95 12.12 -4.00
N ASP A 281 15.21 11.71 -2.97
CA ASP A 281 15.40 10.39 -2.36
C ASP A 281 14.85 9.33 -3.31
N SER A 282 15.67 8.34 -3.65
CA SER A 282 15.27 7.23 -4.50
C SER A 282 15.00 5.97 -3.69
N TYR A 283 13.95 5.26 -4.09
CA TYR A 283 13.68 3.90 -3.64
C TYR A 283 13.34 3.06 -4.86
N SER A 284 14.09 1.97 -5.07
CA SER A 284 13.81 0.97 -6.11
C SER A 284 13.77 -0.40 -5.46
N SER A 285 12.80 -1.22 -5.85
CA SER A 285 12.66 -2.57 -5.32
C SER A 285 12.02 -3.50 -6.33
N ALA A 286 12.36 -4.77 -6.27
CA ALA A 286 11.78 -5.81 -7.09
C ALA A 286 11.37 -6.96 -6.18
N ARG A 287 10.29 -7.66 -6.50
CA ARG A 287 9.85 -8.87 -5.78
C ARG A 287 9.69 -10.00 -6.77
N HIS A 288 10.41 -11.09 -6.57
CA HIS A 288 10.44 -12.24 -7.44
C HIS A 288 10.13 -13.51 -6.67
N ARG A 289 9.44 -14.45 -7.32
CA ARG A 289 9.15 -15.76 -6.72
C ARG A 289 10.40 -16.61 -6.69
N VAL A 290 10.63 -17.27 -5.57
CA VAL A 290 11.70 -18.25 -5.38
C VAL A 290 11.09 -19.65 -5.44
N ASN A 291 11.73 -20.56 -6.18
CA ASN A 291 11.28 -21.94 -6.25
C ASN A 291 11.79 -22.75 -5.04
N SER A 292 11.37 -24.01 -4.94
CA SER A 292 11.75 -24.89 -3.82
C SER A 292 13.24 -25.24 -3.75
N GLU A 293 14.02 -24.94 -4.80
CA GLU A 293 15.48 -25.12 -4.84
C GLU A 293 16.23 -23.83 -4.47
N GLY A 294 15.53 -22.78 -4.04
CA GLY A 294 16.13 -21.48 -3.72
C GLY A 294 16.45 -20.63 -4.95
N LYS A 295 16.04 -21.02 -6.16
CA LYS A 295 16.35 -20.27 -7.39
C LYS A 295 15.25 -19.29 -7.74
N THR A 296 15.65 -18.16 -8.32
CA THR A 296 14.75 -17.11 -8.84
C THR A 296 15.08 -16.80 -10.31
N SER A 297 14.12 -16.23 -11.04
CA SER A 297 14.41 -15.53 -12.29
C SER A 297 15.41 -14.38 -12.02
N PRO A 298 16.24 -13.97 -13.01
CA PRO A 298 17.14 -12.83 -12.83
C PRO A 298 16.37 -11.61 -12.35
N ILE A 299 16.76 -11.09 -11.18
CA ILE A 299 16.12 -9.93 -10.61
C ILE A 299 16.71 -8.68 -11.25
N MET A 300 15.86 -7.78 -11.73
CA MET A 300 16.29 -6.50 -12.26
C MET A 300 15.58 -5.39 -11.51
N LEU A 301 16.33 -4.69 -10.65
CA LEU A 301 15.87 -3.42 -10.10
C LEU A 301 15.80 -2.38 -11.21
N TRP A 302 14.77 -1.55 -11.19
CA TRP A 302 14.73 -0.37 -12.05
C TRP A 302 15.79 0.63 -11.58
N ASP A 303 16.61 1.08 -12.54
CA ASP A 303 17.64 2.08 -12.32
C ASP A 303 17.08 3.46 -12.66
N PRO A 304 17.16 4.45 -11.74
CA PRO A 304 16.82 5.84 -12.04
C PRO A 304 17.43 6.37 -13.34
N ALA A 305 18.66 5.97 -13.66
CA ALA A 305 19.38 6.43 -14.84
C ALA A 305 18.80 5.92 -16.16
N ASN A 306 17.93 4.89 -16.14
CA ASN A 306 17.32 4.32 -17.34
C ASN A 306 16.04 5.06 -17.75
N GLY A 307 16.13 6.39 -17.91
CA GLY A 307 15.05 7.25 -18.38
C GLY A 307 13.94 7.54 -17.36
N TYR A 308 13.93 6.88 -16.20
CA TYR A 308 12.97 7.16 -15.14
C TYR A 308 13.16 8.56 -14.55
N SER A 309 14.39 8.91 -14.16
CA SER A 309 14.68 10.25 -13.63
C SER A 309 14.31 11.36 -14.61
N ASP A 310 14.53 11.17 -15.91
CA ASP A 310 14.15 12.14 -16.94
C ASP A 310 12.62 12.28 -17.07
N ALA A 311 11.89 11.17 -17.06
CA ALA A 311 10.43 11.18 -17.09
C ALA A 311 9.84 11.83 -15.83
N VAL A 312 10.40 11.54 -14.65
CA VAL A 312 10.02 12.20 -13.40
C VAL A 312 10.35 13.70 -13.45
N TYR A 313 11.53 14.08 -13.96
CA TYR A 313 11.90 15.49 -14.09
C TYR A 313 10.95 16.26 -15.00
N ALA A 314 10.55 15.67 -16.12
CA ALA A 314 9.60 16.27 -17.04
C ALA A 314 8.25 16.51 -16.35
N LEU A 315 7.70 15.50 -15.69
CA LEU A 315 6.45 15.61 -14.93
C LEU A 315 6.57 16.62 -13.78
N PHE A 316 7.65 16.57 -13.00
CA PHE A 316 7.91 17.54 -11.93
C PHE A 316 7.99 18.97 -12.47
N SER A 317 8.63 19.17 -13.62
CA SER A 317 8.71 20.47 -14.29
C SER A 317 7.34 20.95 -14.75
N GLU A 318 6.50 20.08 -15.32
CA GLU A 318 5.10 20.42 -15.66
C GLU A 318 4.28 20.77 -14.42
N ILE A 319 4.41 19.98 -13.36
CA ILE A 319 3.81 20.26 -12.05
C ILE A 319 4.35 21.55 -11.46
N SER A 320 5.52 22.05 -11.80
CA SER A 320 5.97 23.36 -11.29
C SER A 320 5.26 24.56 -11.96
N THR A 321 4.64 24.39 -13.14
CA THR A 321 4.17 25.51 -13.99
C THR A 321 2.91 26.25 -13.54
N GLY A 322 2.18 25.73 -12.55
CA GLY A 322 0.82 26.21 -12.21
C GLY A 322 -0.33 25.49 -12.89
N LYS A 323 -0.11 24.83 -14.03
CA LYS A 323 -1.17 24.73 -15.04
C LYS A 323 -1.47 23.28 -15.40
N ALA A 324 -2.50 22.73 -14.78
CA ALA A 324 -3.07 21.44 -15.17
C ALA A 324 -3.76 21.53 -16.56
N PRO A 325 -3.90 20.40 -17.28
CA PRO A 325 -3.45 19.07 -16.86
C PRO A 325 -1.93 18.87 -17.03
N TYR A 326 -1.37 17.93 -16.28
CA TYR A 326 0.05 17.55 -16.34
C TYR A 326 0.20 16.22 -17.09
N ASP A 327 0.85 16.25 -18.25
CA ASP A 327 1.06 15.08 -19.09
C ASP A 327 2.26 14.27 -18.57
N TYR A 328 2.16 12.95 -18.68
CA TYR A 328 3.24 12.06 -18.29
C TYR A 328 3.28 10.80 -19.15
N ASP A 329 4.48 10.27 -19.35
CA ASP A 329 4.70 9.04 -20.09
C ASP A 329 5.92 8.26 -19.56
N PHE A 330 5.64 7.19 -18.83
CA PHE A 330 6.64 6.26 -18.29
C PHE A 330 6.78 4.98 -19.13
N ARG A 331 6.12 4.88 -20.30
CA ARG A 331 6.22 3.69 -21.17
C ARG A 331 7.63 3.46 -21.71
N GLY A 332 8.46 4.51 -21.75
CA GLY A 332 9.87 4.42 -22.15
C GLY A 332 10.82 3.91 -21.06
N VAL A 333 10.36 3.80 -19.81
CA VAL A 333 11.20 3.39 -18.66
C VAL A 333 11.34 1.87 -18.61
N SER A 334 10.22 1.15 -18.68
CA SER A 334 10.15 -0.31 -18.66
C SER A 334 8.69 -0.77 -18.86
N ASN A 335 8.35 -1.99 -18.44
CA ASN A 335 6.99 -2.53 -18.35
C ASN A 335 6.19 -1.90 -17.19
N VAL A 336 6.12 -0.57 -17.15
CA VAL A 336 5.31 0.17 -16.18
C VAL A 336 3.83 -0.13 -16.42
N ALA A 337 3.13 -0.45 -15.34
CA ALA A 337 1.69 -0.68 -15.33
C ALA A 337 0.94 0.53 -14.77
N LEU A 338 1.41 1.03 -13.63
CA LEU A 338 0.78 2.09 -12.86
C LEU A 338 1.80 3.16 -12.50
N THR A 339 1.31 4.39 -12.44
CA THR A 339 2.04 5.54 -11.89
C THR A 339 1.24 6.09 -10.73
N HIS A 340 1.92 6.57 -9.69
CA HIS A 340 1.29 7.37 -8.66
C HIS A 340 2.07 8.64 -8.38
N MET A 341 1.34 9.66 -7.93
CA MET A 341 1.89 10.85 -7.31
C MET A 341 1.33 10.97 -5.90
N THR A 342 2.18 11.19 -4.93
CA THR A 342 1.78 11.33 -3.52
C THR A 342 2.29 12.66 -2.99
N LEU A 343 1.37 13.55 -2.62
CA LEU A 343 1.68 14.74 -1.86
C LEU A 343 1.41 14.44 -0.38
N SER A 344 2.40 14.61 0.48
CA SER A 344 2.23 14.45 1.92
C SER A 344 2.93 15.54 2.70
N GLY A 345 2.56 15.71 3.97
CA GLY A 345 3.18 16.65 4.88
C GLY A 345 2.46 16.74 6.22
N ASP A 346 3.04 17.51 7.13
CA ASP A 346 2.51 17.70 8.48
C ASP A 346 1.45 18.80 8.50
N LEU A 347 0.54 18.72 9.47
CA LEU A 347 -0.49 19.70 9.80
C LEU A 347 -0.43 20.03 11.29
N ASP A 348 -1.06 21.13 11.70
CA ASP A 348 -1.17 21.49 13.13
C ASP A 348 -1.83 20.39 14.00
N ASN A 349 -2.64 19.53 13.38
CA ASN A 349 -3.41 18.49 14.04
C ASN A 349 -3.26 17.10 13.40
N GLY A 350 -2.07 16.78 12.90
CA GLY A 350 -1.72 15.46 12.35
C GLY A 350 -0.89 15.60 11.10
N ASP A 351 -1.18 14.79 10.10
CA ASP A 351 -0.58 14.87 8.77
C ASP A 351 -1.63 14.60 7.70
N ALA A 352 -1.30 14.88 6.45
CA ALA A 352 -2.12 14.49 5.32
C ALA A 352 -1.29 13.82 4.24
N GLU A 353 -1.93 12.88 3.55
CA GLU A 353 -1.41 12.24 2.36
C GLU A 353 -2.50 12.24 1.29
N TRP A 354 -2.14 12.70 0.10
CA TRP A 354 -2.95 12.57 -1.10
C TRP A 354 -2.20 11.81 -2.16
N THR A 355 -2.66 10.59 -2.45
CA THR A 355 -2.10 9.75 -3.50
C THR A 355 -3.05 9.70 -4.70
N ILE A 356 -2.54 10.01 -5.89
CA ILE A 356 -3.26 9.94 -7.15
C ILE A 356 -2.67 8.85 -8.05
N TRP A 357 -3.48 7.87 -8.44
CA TRP A 357 -3.10 6.73 -9.27
C TRP A 357 -3.56 6.87 -10.72
N GLY A 358 -2.65 6.57 -11.65
CA GLY A 358 -2.88 6.54 -13.09
C GLY A 358 -2.17 5.36 -13.77
N GLY A 359 -2.22 5.32 -15.10
CA GLY A 359 -1.54 4.30 -15.90
C GLY A 359 -0.05 4.58 -16.09
N ALA A 360 0.59 3.88 -17.02
CA ALA A 360 1.97 4.16 -17.42
C ALA A 360 2.13 5.51 -18.13
N SER A 361 1.08 6.00 -18.76
CA SER A 361 1.03 7.33 -19.38
C SER A 361 -0.37 7.91 -19.26
N GLY A 362 -0.47 9.23 -19.38
CA GLY A 362 -1.75 9.93 -19.31
C GLY A 362 -1.59 11.41 -19.07
N SER A 363 -2.69 12.01 -18.62
CA SER A 363 -2.80 13.43 -18.31
C SER A 363 -3.48 13.55 -16.95
N MET A 364 -2.84 14.24 -16.01
CA MET A 364 -3.35 14.44 -14.66
C MET A 364 -4.11 15.77 -14.59
N PRO A 365 -5.44 15.77 -14.39
CA PRO A 365 -6.19 17.01 -14.20
C PRO A 365 -5.94 17.61 -12.82
N ASP A 366 -6.41 18.85 -12.63
CA ASP A 366 -6.52 19.48 -11.32
C ASP A 366 -7.77 18.91 -10.61
N LEU A 367 -7.59 17.80 -9.91
CA LEU A 367 -8.66 17.14 -9.17
C LEU A 367 -9.12 18.01 -8.01
N LYS A 368 -10.31 18.60 -8.11
CA LYS A 368 -10.85 19.48 -7.08
C LYS A 368 -11.28 18.70 -5.85
N LEU A 369 -10.83 19.14 -4.67
CA LEU A 369 -11.37 18.69 -3.39
C LEU A 369 -12.38 19.71 -2.86
N PRO A 370 -13.32 19.32 -1.98
CA PRO A 370 -14.09 20.28 -1.20
C PRO A 370 -13.16 21.27 -0.48
N ALA A 371 -13.57 22.54 -0.42
CA ALA A 371 -12.69 23.64 0.03
C ALA A 371 -12.06 23.41 1.42
N ALA A 372 -12.77 22.72 2.32
CA ALA A 372 -12.24 22.40 3.65
C ALA A 372 -11.11 21.37 3.61
N LEU A 373 -11.15 20.40 2.68
CA LEU A 373 -10.09 19.42 2.47
C LEU A 373 -8.93 20.02 1.69
N ASP A 374 -9.24 20.79 0.65
CA ASP A 374 -8.26 21.52 -0.17
C ASP A 374 -7.36 22.42 0.69
N ALA A 375 -7.98 23.18 1.61
CA ALA A 375 -7.28 24.04 2.56
C ALA A 375 -6.30 23.29 3.49
N ARG A 376 -6.48 21.98 3.70
CA ARG A 376 -5.54 21.17 4.50
C ARG A 376 -4.22 21.00 3.73
N PHE A 377 -4.30 20.69 2.43
CA PHE A 377 -3.13 20.54 1.58
C PHE A 377 -2.39 21.86 1.34
N ASP A 378 -3.12 22.98 1.30
CA ASP A 378 -2.53 24.32 1.27
C ASP A 378 -1.76 24.69 2.56
N SER A 379 -2.04 24.00 3.67
CA SER A 379 -1.43 24.28 4.98
C SER A 379 -0.30 23.34 5.37
N LEU A 380 0.16 22.48 4.45
CA LEU A 380 1.18 21.47 4.77
C LEU A 380 2.54 22.08 5.14
N TYR A 381 3.10 21.62 6.25
CA TYR A 381 4.49 21.81 6.62
C TYR A 381 5.33 20.62 6.17
N TYR A 382 6.59 20.86 5.83
CA TYR A 382 7.50 19.81 5.33
C TYR A 382 6.89 19.00 4.18
N ALA A 383 6.21 19.71 3.27
CA ALA A 383 5.52 19.08 2.16
C ALA A 383 6.51 18.27 1.29
N ARG A 384 6.11 17.06 0.93
CA ARG A 384 6.90 16.12 0.13
C ARG A 384 6.07 15.63 -1.03
N LEU A 385 6.64 15.68 -2.23
CA LEU A 385 6.07 15.09 -3.43
C LEU A 385 6.82 13.81 -3.76
N GLN A 386 6.11 12.71 -3.90
CA GLN A 386 6.65 11.45 -4.39
C GLN A 386 6.03 11.15 -5.75
N ILE A 387 6.86 10.75 -6.71
CA ILE A 387 6.42 10.24 -8.00
C ILE A 387 6.93 8.81 -8.07
N GLY A 388 6.04 7.85 -8.32
CA GLY A 388 6.37 6.43 -8.30
C GLY A 388 5.71 5.65 -9.43
N VAL A 389 6.35 4.56 -9.84
CA VAL A 389 5.88 3.64 -10.88
C VAL A 389 5.89 2.20 -10.37
N ARG A 390 4.93 1.39 -10.79
CA ARG A 390 4.83 -0.04 -10.50
C ARG A 390 4.72 -0.84 -11.79
N GLY A 391 5.41 -1.97 -11.86
CA GLY A 391 5.33 -2.96 -12.94
C GLY A 391 4.99 -4.34 -12.39
N TYR A 392 4.37 -5.18 -13.23
CA TYR A 392 3.81 -6.49 -12.86
C TYR A 392 4.13 -7.56 -13.92
N GLY A 393 5.40 -7.62 -14.36
CA GLY A 393 5.90 -8.65 -15.27
C GLY A 393 5.36 -8.66 -16.71
N SER A 394 4.34 -7.88 -17.06
CA SER A 394 3.78 -7.78 -18.43
C SER A 394 3.13 -6.42 -18.67
N GLU A 395 2.95 -6.01 -19.93
CA GLU A 395 2.15 -4.82 -20.26
C GLU A 395 0.68 -5.20 -20.42
N LYS A 396 -0.21 -4.50 -19.71
CA LYS A 396 -1.66 -4.60 -19.85
C LYS A 396 -2.28 -3.21 -19.92
N PRO A 397 -3.46 -3.05 -20.55
CA PRO A 397 -4.21 -1.81 -20.48
C PRO A 397 -4.57 -1.46 -19.02
N LEU A 398 -4.67 -0.17 -18.70
CA LEU A 398 -5.00 0.31 -17.34
C LEU A 398 -6.29 -0.30 -16.78
N SER A 399 -7.31 -0.50 -17.63
CA SER A 399 -8.57 -1.12 -17.21
C SER A 399 -8.42 -2.58 -16.78
N GLU A 400 -7.48 -3.33 -17.37
CA GLU A 400 -7.18 -4.70 -16.95
C GLU A 400 -6.40 -4.71 -15.63
N TRP A 401 -5.44 -3.80 -15.44
CA TRP A 401 -4.76 -3.64 -14.14
C TRP A 401 -5.72 -3.32 -13.00
N ARG A 402 -6.71 -2.46 -13.26
CA ARG A 402 -7.74 -2.15 -12.27
C ARG A 402 -8.58 -3.36 -11.90
N LYS A 403 -8.98 -4.18 -12.87
CA LYS A 403 -9.70 -5.43 -12.58
C LYS A 403 -8.87 -6.36 -11.70
N LEU A 404 -7.59 -6.55 -12.02
CA LEU A 404 -6.68 -7.36 -11.21
C LEU A 404 -6.49 -6.79 -9.78
N LEU A 405 -6.47 -5.45 -9.63
CA LEU A 405 -6.42 -4.82 -8.31
C LEU A 405 -7.71 -5.06 -7.51
N VAL A 406 -8.87 -4.95 -8.17
CA VAL A 406 -10.17 -5.26 -7.57
C VAL A 406 -10.25 -6.72 -7.13
N GLU A 407 -9.80 -7.64 -7.96
CA GLU A 407 -9.71 -9.07 -7.64
C GLU A 407 -8.78 -9.29 -6.44
N ARG A 408 -7.57 -8.73 -6.45
CA ARG A 408 -6.59 -8.84 -5.35
C ARG A 408 -7.16 -8.33 -4.03
N ASN A 409 -7.85 -7.20 -4.04
CA ASN A 409 -8.38 -6.60 -2.81
C ASN A 409 -9.50 -7.43 -2.16
N ARG A 410 -9.99 -8.49 -2.83
CA ARG A 410 -10.97 -9.45 -2.28
C ARG A 410 -10.37 -10.77 -1.85
N MET A 411 -9.08 -10.97 -2.06
CA MET A 411 -8.42 -12.22 -1.72
C MET A 411 -8.10 -12.20 -0.22
N ASP A 412 -8.53 -13.24 0.48
CA ASP A 412 -8.12 -13.50 1.88
C ASP A 412 -6.58 -13.63 1.95
N GLU A 413 -6.00 -14.32 0.96
CA GLU A 413 -4.55 -14.45 0.78
C GLU A 413 -4.07 -13.66 -0.44
N ARG A 414 -3.74 -12.38 -0.24
CA ARG A 414 -3.28 -11.49 -1.32
C ARG A 414 -2.13 -12.07 -2.13
N GLY A 415 -1.23 -12.81 -1.47
CA GLY A 415 -0.03 -13.39 -2.06
C GLY A 415 -0.19 -14.34 -3.23
N THR A 416 -1.40 -14.87 -3.41
CA THR A 416 -1.75 -15.71 -4.56
C THR A 416 -2.14 -14.89 -5.79
N SER A 417 -2.23 -13.56 -5.67
CA SER A 417 -2.54 -12.66 -6.77
C SER A 417 -1.49 -12.70 -7.86
N ALA A 418 -1.94 -12.64 -9.11
CA ALA A 418 -1.05 -12.40 -10.26
C ALA A 418 -0.31 -11.05 -10.15
N LEU A 419 -0.83 -10.10 -9.37
CA LEU A 419 -0.15 -8.85 -9.06
C LEU A 419 0.97 -9.00 -8.04
N ASP A 420 1.08 -10.14 -7.37
CA ASP A 420 2.15 -10.39 -6.42
C ASP A 420 3.33 -11.15 -7.01
N TYR A 421 3.18 -11.61 -8.26
CA TYR A 421 4.23 -12.22 -9.06
C TYR A 421 5.04 -11.16 -9.82
N GLU A 422 6.37 -11.19 -9.67
CA GLU A 422 7.34 -10.35 -10.42
C GLU A 422 6.96 -8.86 -10.47
N THR A 423 7.04 -8.20 -9.32
CA THR A 423 6.70 -6.78 -9.20
C THR A 423 7.92 -5.91 -9.09
N ASN A 424 8.01 -4.88 -9.93
CA ASN A 424 8.99 -3.81 -9.79
C ASN A 424 8.30 -2.56 -9.26
N TYR A 425 8.98 -1.85 -8.38
CA TYR A 425 8.54 -0.58 -7.84
C TYR A 425 9.72 0.38 -7.83
N MET A 426 9.45 1.61 -8.26
CA MET A 426 10.43 2.67 -8.15
C MET A 426 9.74 3.99 -7.79
N ARG A 427 10.37 4.80 -6.95
CA ARG A 427 9.94 6.18 -6.66
C ARG A 427 11.10 7.13 -6.50
N LEU A 428 10.84 8.40 -6.81
CA LEU A 428 11.65 9.55 -6.39
C LEU A 428 10.81 10.45 -5.49
N SER A 429 11.40 10.92 -4.39
CA SER A 429 10.75 11.80 -3.41
C SER A 429 11.49 13.14 -3.31
N PHE A 430 10.73 14.22 -3.34
CA PHE A 430 11.21 15.59 -3.34
C PHE A 430 10.67 16.32 -2.13
N ASP A 431 11.55 16.91 -1.33
CA ASP A 431 11.14 17.86 -0.30
C ASP A 431 10.81 19.20 -0.98
N LEU A 432 9.58 19.67 -0.79
CA LEU A 432 9.11 20.93 -1.34
C LEU A 432 9.47 22.03 -0.34
N GLU A 433 10.49 22.83 -0.69
CA GLU A 433 10.82 24.03 0.08
C GLU A 433 9.62 24.98 0.13
N GLN A 434 9.22 25.37 1.34
CA GLN A 434 8.13 26.34 1.55
C GLN A 434 8.44 27.73 0.99
#